data_AF-A0A978VL32-F1
#
_entry.id   AF-A0A978VL32-F1
#
_cell.length_a   1.000
_cell.length_b   1.000
_cell.length_c   1.000
_cell.angle_alpha   90.00
_cell.angle_beta   90.00
_cell.angle_gamma   90.00
#
_symmetry.space_group_name_H-M   'P 1'
#
loop_
_entity.id
_entity.type
_entity.pdbx_description
1 polymer ?
#
loop_
_entity_poly.entity_id
_entity_poly.type
_entity_poly.pdbx_seq_one_letter_code
_entity_poly.pdbx_strand_id
1 'polypeptide(L)'
;MALFATNIPRNPTINIGLKFPTRKPFGHLKFVSRNNIRAAINNVEDSSSFVQPRYPLLKLDEEFITMKAIKVNEALEKAMPLQHPEEIHKAMRYALLSHGKRIRPILCLASCELVGGDEHLVMPSACAVEMIHATTLIFNNLPCMDNDDIRRGKPTTQKVFGEETAILAARALLYLSFQHIAEKN
;
A
#
# COMPACT_ATOMS: atom_id res chain seq x y z
N MET A 1 27.14 -38.61 7.05
CA MET A 1 26.12 -39.03 8.02
C MET A 1 24.98 -38.02 7.91
N ALA A 2 23.90 -38.41 7.23
CA ALA A 2 22.83 -37.52 6.77
C ALA A 2 21.95 -37.03 7.92
N LEU A 3 21.62 -35.74 7.93
CA LEU A 3 20.56 -35.19 8.78
C LEU A 3 19.20 -35.38 8.09
N PHE A 4 18.25 -35.89 8.88
CA PHE A 4 16.88 -36.20 8.55
C PHE A 4 16.10 -34.97 8.05
N ALA A 5 15.59 -35.05 6.82
CA ALA A 5 14.49 -34.22 6.34
C ALA A 5 13.16 -34.89 6.75
N THR A 6 12.37 -34.23 7.58
CA THR A 6 11.02 -34.68 7.93
C THR A 6 10.07 -34.41 6.75
N ASN A 7 9.54 -35.49 6.19
CA ASN A 7 8.48 -35.51 5.19
C ASN A 7 7.17 -34.98 5.79
N ILE A 8 6.78 -33.76 5.43
CA ILE A 8 5.40 -33.29 5.56
C ILE A 8 4.69 -33.55 4.22
N PRO A 9 3.62 -34.37 4.19
CA PRO A 9 2.89 -34.63 2.96
C PRO A 9 2.14 -33.37 2.49
N ARG A 10 2.39 -32.97 1.24
CA ARG A 10 1.63 -31.90 0.58
C ARG A 10 0.23 -32.43 0.26
N ASN A 11 -0.79 -31.91 0.94
CA ASN A 11 -2.20 -32.21 0.68
C ASN A 11 -2.55 -31.83 -0.79
N PRO A 12 -3.39 -32.60 -1.52
CA PRO A 12 -3.70 -32.34 -2.90
C PRO A 12 -4.55 -31.07 -3.02
N THR A 13 -4.25 -30.30 -4.05
CA THR A 13 -4.89 -29.05 -4.46
C THR A 13 -6.41 -29.14 -4.45
N ILE A 14 -7.07 -28.36 -3.59
CA ILE A 14 -8.48 -27.99 -3.75
C ILE A 14 -8.56 -27.13 -5.03
N ASN A 15 -9.15 -27.69 -6.08
CA ASN A 15 -9.30 -27.02 -7.37
C ASN A 15 -10.50 -26.08 -7.32
N ILE A 16 -10.31 -24.89 -6.74
CA ILE A 16 -11.23 -23.76 -6.88
C ILE A 16 -11.09 -23.27 -8.31
N GLY A 17 -12.11 -23.46 -9.15
CA GLY A 17 -12.12 -23.22 -10.61
C GLY A 17 -11.92 -21.76 -11.06
N LEU A 18 -11.03 -21.02 -10.43
CA LEU A 18 -10.56 -19.71 -10.83
C LEU A 18 -9.48 -19.87 -11.91
N LYS A 19 -9.83 -19.54 -13.16
CA LYS A 19 -8.85 -19.41 -14.24
C LYS A 19 -7.98 -18.17 -13.98
N PHE A 20 -6.86 -18.33 -13.30
CA PHE A 20 -5.82 -17.31 -13.25
C PHE A 20 -5.10 -17.25 -14.61
N PRO A 21 -4.89 -16.07 -15.21
CA PRO A 21 -4.10 -15.96 -16.43
C PRO A 21 -2.68 -16.46 -16.17
N THR A 22 -2.15 -17.30 -17.06
CA THR A 22 -0.81 -17.88 -16.97
C THR A 22 0.24 -16.76 -16.96
N ARG A 23 0.96 -16.59 -15.85
CA ARG A 23 2.12 -15.67 -15.77
C ARG A 23 3.20 -16.15 -16.74
N LYS A 24 3.64 -15.29 -17.66
CA LYS A 24 4.86 -15.54 -18.44
C LYS A 24 6.07 -15.37 -17.50
N PRO A 25 7.05 -16.29 -17.51
CA PRO A 25 8.24 -16.18 -16.67
C PRO A 25 9.11 -14.99 -17.10
N PHE A 26 9.73 -14.30 -16.12
CA PHE A 26 10.64 -13.16 -16.30
C PHE A 26 12.01 -13.55 -16.92
N GLY A 27 12.05 -14.49 -17.86
CA GLY A 27 13.28 -15.05 -18.43
C GLY A 27 14.00 -14.15 -19.46
N HIS A 28 13.55 -12.92 -19.69
CA HIS A 28 14.10 -12.03 -20.74
C HIS A 28 14.78 -10.75 -20.22
N LEU A 29 14.80 -10.50 -18.91
CA LEU A 29 15.49 -9.34 -18.35
C LEU A 29 17.01 -9.61 -18.30
N LYS A 30 17.75 -9.10 -19.29
CA LYS A 30 19.21 -9.03 -19.23
C LYS A 30 19.61 -7.88 -18.31
N PHE A 31 20.30 -8.20 -17.21
CA PHE A 31 20.91 -7.19 -16.33
C PHE A 31 22.04 -6.48 -17.09
N VAL A 32 21.88 -5.19 -17.36
CA VAL A 32 22.90 -4.40 -18.07
C VAL A 32 23.96 -3.93 -17.08
N SER A 33 25.23 -4.24 -17.36
CA SER A 33 26.38 -3.84 -16.53
C SER A 33 26.57 -2.32 -16.51
N ARG A 34 26.95 -1.77 -15.33
CA ARG A 34 27.16 -0.33 -15.08
C ARG A 34 28.12 0.34 -16.07
N ASN A 35 29.10 -0.38 -16.62
CA ASN A 35 30.07 0.18 -17.56
C ASN A 35 29.46 0.49 -18.94
N ASN A 36 28.36 -0.16 -19.32
CA ASN A 36 27.68 0.09 -20.59
C ASN A 36 26.78 1.34 -20.55
N ILE A 37 26.45 1.85 -19.36
CA ILE A 37 25.57 3.01 -19.19
C ILE A 37 26.28 4.30 -19.66
N ARG A 38 27.57 4.46 -19.35
CA ARG A 38 28.36 5.64 -19.77
C ARG A 38 28.59 5.71 -21.29
N ALA A 39 28.82 4.55 -21.94
CA ALA A 39 28.99 4.49 -23.39
C ALA A 39 27.67 4.72 -24.15
N ALA A 40 26.53 4.37 -23.55
CA ALA A 40 25.22 4.61 -24.13
C ALA A 40 24.83 6.09 -24.07
N ILE A 41 25.18 6.82 -22.99
CA ILE A 41 24.84 8.25 -22.81
C ILE A 41 25.56 9.14 -23.83
N ASN A 42 26.80 8.82 -24.20
CA ASN A 42 27.58 9.64 -25.14
C ASN A 42 27.21 9.43 -26.62
N ASN A 43 26.37 8.44 -26.94
CA ASN A 43 25.92 8.14 -28.31
C ASN A 43 24.47 8.57 -28.57
N VAL A 44 23.85 9.35 -27.68
CA VAL A 44 22.42 9.72 -27.77
C VAL A 44 22.14 10.84 -28.79
N GLU A 45 23.15 11.48 -29.37
CA GLU A 45 22.90 12.61 -30.29
C GLU A 45 22.48 12.20 -31.70
N ASP A 46 22.59 10.94 -32.11
CA ASP A 46 22.15 10.49 -33.44
C ASP A 46 21.50 9.10 -33.41
N SER A 47 20.17 9.05 -33.28
CA SER A 47 19.33 8.07 -34.01
C SER A 47 17.84 8.16 -33.62
N SER A 48 17.06 8.43 -34.64
CA SER A 48 15.60 8.54 -34.70
C SER A 48 14.86 7.21 -34.49
N SER A 49 14.90 6.63 -33.28
CA SER A 49 13.93 5.57 -32.93
C SER A 49 13.62 5.53 -31.42
N PHE A 50 12.99 6.59 -30.92
CA PHE A 50 12.34 6.54 -29.61
C PHE A 50 11.17 5.55 -29.70
N VAL A 51 11.35 4.33 -29.19
CA VAL A 51 10.26 3.37 -29.03
C VAL A 51 9.27 4.01 -28.06
N GLN A 52 8.15 4.49 -28.58
CA GLN A 52 7.05 5.01 -27.78
C GLN A 52 6.70 3.96 -26.71
N PRO A 53 6.58 4.34 -25.42
CA PRO A 53 6.25 3.39 -24.39
C PRO A 53 4.96 2.68 -24.77
N ARG A 54 4.98 1.34 -24.68
CA ARG A 54 3.83 0.47 -25.05
C ARG A 54 2.59 0.72 -24.17
N TYR A 55 2.72 1.54 -23.13
CA TYR A 55 1.67 1.98 -22.23
C TYR A 55 1.67 3.51 -22.19
N PRO A 56 0.50 4.16 -22.07
CA PRO A 56 0.45 5.59 -21.84
C PRO A 56 1.32 5.94 -20.62
N LEU A 57 2.18 6.95 -20.77
CA LEU A 57 2.97 7.49 -19.67
C LEU A 57 2.00 8.11 -18.64
N LEU A 58 1.67 7.34 -17.60
CA LEU A 58 0.94 7.88 -16.47
C LEU A 58 1.81 8.96 -15.80
N LYS A 59 1.35 10.21 -15.86
CA LYS A 59 2.01 11.33 -15.21
C LYS A 59 1.49 11.43 -13.77
N LEU A 60 2.38 11.20 -12.81
CA LEU A 60 2.14 11.41 -11.38
C LEU A 60 2.44 12.87 -11.01
N ASP A 61 1.76 13.81 -11.65
CA ASP A 61 1.90 15.24 -11.36
C ASP A 61 1.10 15.63 -10.09
N GLU A 62 1.26 16.89 -9.67
CA GLU A 62 0.61 17.39 -8.46
C GLU A 62 -0.92 17.36 -8.55
N GLU A 63 -1.47 17.59 -9.74
CA GLU A 63 -2.92 17.52 -9.99
C GLU A 63 -3.43 16.08 -9.81
N PHE A 64 -2.75 15.10 -10.41
CA PHE A 64 -3.07 13.68 -10.24
C PHE A 64 -3.02 13.28 -8.77
N ILE A 65 -1.93 13.60 -8.07
CA ILE A 65 -1.76 13.26 -6.65
C ILE A 65 -2.88 13.87 -5.81
N THR A 66 -3.21 15.14 -6.05
CA THR A 66 -4.25 15.84 -5.28
C THR A 66 -5.63 15.24 -5.51
N MET A 67 -5.99 15.00 -6.77
CA MET A 67 -7.27 14.40 -7.15
C MET A 67 -7.46 13.00 -6.53
N LYS A 68 -6.42 12.16 -6.62
CA LYS A 68 -6.46 10.81 -6.02
C LYS A 68 -6.48 10.86 -4.50
N ALA A 69 -5.75 11.78 -3.87
CA ALA A 69 -5.76 11.97 -2.42
C ALA A 69 -7.17 12.32 -1.90
N ILE A 70 -7.91 13.18 -2.61
CA ILE A 70 -9.30 13.54 -2.26
C ILE A 70 -10.18 12.28 -2.28
N LYS A 71 -10.17 11.53 -3.38
CA LYS A 71 -10.96 10.28 -3.51
C LYS A 71 -10.63 9.26 -2.42
N VAL A 72 -9.34 9.10 -2.12
CA VAL A 72 -8.89 8.20 -1.06
C VAL A 72 -9.36 8.67 0.31
N ASN A 73 -9.28 9.97 0.62
CA ASN A 73 -9.78 10.50 1.89
C ASN A 73 -11.28 10.28 2.05
N GLU A 74 -12.07 10.51 1.00
CA GLU A 74 -13.52 10.22 1.00
C GLU A 74 -13.82 8.74 1.22
N ALA A 75 -13.05 7.85 0.59
CA ALA A 75 -13.20 6.41 0.77
C ALA A 75 -12.82 5.96 2.20
N LEU A 76 -11.74 6.50 2.77
CA LEU A 76 -11.31 6.23 4.14
C LEU A 76 -12.31 6.75 5.17
N GLU A 77 -12.88 7.94 4.96
CA GLU A 77 -13.96 8.52 5.78
C GLU A 77 -15.16 7.56 5.85
N LYS A 78 -15.59 7.04 4.70
CA LYS A 78 -16.71 6.09 4.57
C LYS A 78 -16.40 4.73 5.17
N ALA A 79 -15.16 4.24 5.01
CA ALA A 79 -14.73 2.96 5.54
C ALA A 79 -14.60 2.94 7.08
N MET A 80 -14.64 4.10 7.74
CA MET A 80 -14.40 4.24 9.17
C MET A 80 -15.53 4.97 9.90
N PRO A 81 -16.79 4.50 9.85
CA PRO A 81 -17.85 5.11 10.64
C PRO A 81 -17.52 5.09 12.14
N LEU A 82 -17.98 6.09 12.88
CA LEU A 82 -17.95 6.05 14.35
C LEU A 82 -18.94 4.98 14.82
N GLN A 83 -18.43 4.00 15.56
CA GLN A 83 -19.21 2.91 16.12
C GLN A 83 -18.76 2.63 17.56
N HIS A 84 -19.55 1.86 18.29
CA HIS A 84 -19.19 1.42 19.63
C HIS A 84 -18.16 0.26 19.56
N PRO A 85 -17.08 0.27 20.37
CA PRO A 85 -16.69 1.30 21.35
C PRO A 85 -16.11 2.56 20.70
N GLU A 86 -16.72 3.72 21.00
CA GLU A 86 -16.39 4.97 20.30
C GLU A 86 -14.95 5.43 20.49
N GLU A 87 -14.36 5.17 21.64
CA GLU A 87 -13.01 5.64 21.97
C GLU A 87 -11.95 5.02 21.04
N ILE A 88 -12.06 3.73 20.75
CA ILE A 88 -11.20 3.04 19.79
C ILE A 88 -11.41 3.59 18.38
N HIS A 89 -12.66 3.77 17.95
CA HIS A 89 -12.96 4.35 16.63
C HIS A 89 -12.45 5.79 16.49
N LYS A 90 -12.52 6.60 17.55
CA LYS A 90 -11.96 7.96 17.59
C LYS A 90 -10.44 7.92 17.43
N ALA A 91 -9.74 7.03 18.14
CA ALA A 91 -8.29 6.87 18.03
C ALA A 91 -7.85 6.37 16.63
N MET A 92 -8.57 5.40 16.06
CA MET A 92 -8.34 4.91 14.68
C MET A 92 -8.53 6.04 13.66
N ARG A 93 -9.65 6.76 13.72
CA ARG A 93 -9.96 7.89 12.84
C ARG A 93 -8.92 8.99 12.99
N TYR A 94 -8.52 9.33 14.23
CA TYR A 94 -7.49 10.34 14.49
C TYR A 94 -6.17 10.02 13.78
N ALA A 95 -5.71 8.77 13.88
CA ALA A 95 -4.47 8.36 13.24
C ALA A 95 -4.59 8.32 11.71
N LEU A 96 -5.63 7.67 11.19
CA LEU A 96 -5.81 7.40 9.76
C LEU A 96 -6.16 8.66 8.96
N LEU A 97 -7.11 9.45 9.45
CA LEU A 97 -7.62 10.65 8.77
C LEU A 97 -6.76 11.88 9.05
N SER A 98 -5.65 11.73 9.80
CA SER A 98 -4.64 12.78 9.91
C SER A 98 -4.05 13.13 8.53
N HIS A 99 -3.64 14.39 8.37
CA HIS A 99 -3.12 14.89 7.10
C HIS A 99 -1.91 14.08 6.63
N GLY A 100 -1.99 13.57 5.41
CA GLY A 100 -0.92 12.84 4.74
C GLY A 100 -1.02 12.99 3.24
N LYS A 101 0.11 12.82 2.55
CA LYS A 101 0.19 12.92 1.09
C LYS A 101 -0.50 11.76 0.35
N ARG A 102 -0.92 10.71 1.08
CA ARG A 102 -1.59 9.51 0.53
C ARG A 102 -0.81 8.81 -0.59
N ILE A 103 0.53 8.89 -0.58
CA ILE A 103 1.36 8.35 -1.66
C ILE A 103 1.13 6.84 -1.88
N ARG A 104 0.97 6.05 -0.81
CA ARG A 104 0.80 4.60 -0.90
C ARG A 104 -0.51 4.19 -1.61
N PRO A 105 -1.70 4.68 -1.19
CA PRO A 105 -2.93 4.39 -1.91
C PRO A 105 -2.92 4.96 -3.33
N ILE A 106 -2.33 6.14 -3.56
CA ILE A 106 -2.20 6.70 -4.91
C ILE A 106 -1.37 5.79 -5.82
N LEU A 107 -0.26 5.23 -5.33
CA LEU A 107 0.55 4.26 -6.08
C LEU A 107 -0.24 2.97 -6.37
N CYS A 108 -1.11 2.53 -5.47
CA CYS A 108 -1.99 1.39 -5.68
C CYS A 108 -2.99 1.67 -6.83
N LEU A 109 -3.66 2.83 -6.79
CA LEU A 109 -4.59 3.26 -7.83
C LEU A 109 -3.87 3.43 -9.19
N ALA A 110 -2.75 4.14 -9.20
CA ALA A 110 -1.92 4.35 -10.38
C ALA A 110 -1.45 3.03 -11.03
N SER A 111 -1.10 2.04 -10.21
CA SER A 111 -0.70 0.71 -10.71
C SER A 111 -1.86 -0.02 -11.37
N CYS A 112 -3.10 0.16 -10.88
CA CYS A 112 -4.31 -0.38 -11.51
C CYS A 112 -4.57 0.29 -12.86
N GLU A 113 -4.50 1.63 -12.92
CA GLU A 113 -4.70 2.38 -14.15
C GLU A 113 -3.64 2.06 -15.22
N LEU A 114 -2.38 1.87 -14.80
CA LEU A 114 -1.28 1.53 -15.70
C LEU A 114 -1.52 0.22 -16.46
N VAL A 115 -2.23 -0.74 -15.84
CA VAL A 115 -2.59 -2.02 -16.49
C VAL A 115 -3.98 -2.00 -17.12
N GLY A 116 -4.65 -0.85 -17.16
CA GLY A 116 -6.00 -0.69 -17.72
C GLY A 116 -7.12 -1.23 -16.82
N GLY A 117 -6.88 -1.33 -15.51
CA GLY A 117 -7.88 -1.75 -14.54
C GLY A 117 -8.81 -0.62 -14.09
N ASP A 118 -9.90 -1.00 -13.43
CA ASP A 118 -10.87 -0.06 -12.86
C ASP A 118 -10.43 0.40 -11.46
N GLU A 119 -10.34 1.71 -11.27
CA GLU A 119 -10.06 2.35 -9.97
C GLU A 119 -11.06 1.92 -8.89
N HIS A 120 -12.34 1.77 -9.24
CA HIS A 120 -13.40 1.45 -8.26
C HIS A 120 -13.19 0.08 -7.63
N LEU A 121 -12.68 -0.89 -8.40
CA LEU A 121 -12.39 -2.24 -7.91
C LEU A 121 -11.17 -2.28 -6.98
N VAL A 122 -10.22 -1.37 -7.14
CA VAL A 122 -8.98 -1.34 -6.35
C VAL A 122 -9.07 -0.40 -5.14
N MET A 123 -10.08 0.47 -5.06
CA MET A 123 -10.26 1.43 -3.97
C MET A 123 -10.23 0.78 -2.56
N PRO A 124 -10.87 -0.38 -2.32
CA PRO A 124 -10.76 -1.05 -1.02
C PRO A 124 -9.32 -1.47 -0.70
N SER A 125 -8.56 -1.94 -1.70
CA SER A 125 -7.14 -2.28 -1.54
C SER A 125 -6.29 -1.03 -1.23
N ALA A 126 -6.56 0.09 -1.90
CA ALA A 126 -5.88 1.35 -1.63
C ALA A 126 -6.15 1.82 -0.19
N CYS A 127 -7.41 1.79 0.25
CA CYS A 127 -7.79 2.13 1.63
C CYS A 127 -7.07 1.25 2.65
N ALA A 128 -7.06 -0.07 2.44
CA ALA A 128 -6.41 -1.02 3.32
C ALA A 128 -4.89 -0.79 3.44
N VAL A 129 -4.21 -0.46 2.33
CA VAL A 129 -2.77 -0.11 2.37
C VAL A 129 -2.53 1.13 3.24
N GLU A 130 -3.40 2.13 3.19
CA GLU A 130 -3.28 3.32 4.04
C GLU A 130 -3.64 3.02 5.50
N MET A 131 -4.60 2.13 5.77
CA MET A 131 -4.90 1.64 7.13
C MET A 131 -3.69 0.92 7.74
N ILE A 132 -3.00 0.07 6.97
CA ILE A 132 -1.75 -0.57 7.39
C ILE A 132 -0.67 0.48 7.64
N HIS A 133 -0.54 1.47 6.76
CA HIS A 133 0.42 2.56 6.94
C HIS A 133 0.16 3.31 8.25
N ALA A 134 -1.07 3.72 8.53
CA ALA A 134 -1.44 4.40 9.76
C ALA A 134 -1.15 3.52 11.00
N THR A 135 -1.45 2.23 10.93
CA THR A 135 -1.11 1.25 11.99
C THR A 135 0.39 1.27 12.32
N THR A 136 1.26 1.19 11.30
CA THR A 136 2.71 1.22 11.52
C THR A 136 3.17 2.53 12.16
N LEU A 137 2.54 3.65 11.83
CA LEU A 137 2.89 4.94 12.42
C LEU A 137 2.50 5.00 13.90
N ILE A 138 1.34 4.44 14.27
CA ILE A 138 0.93 4.39 15.68
C ILE A 138 1.96 3.59 16.50
N PHE A 139 2.32 2.38 16.04
CA PHE A 139 3.29 1.55 16.75
C PHE A 139 4.66 2.22 16.86
N ASN A 140 5.16 2.83 15.78
CA ASN A 140 6.45 3.51 15.80
C ASN A 140 6.50 4.64 16.84
N ASN A 141 5.39 5.33 17.10
CA ASN A 141 5.37 6.45 18.05
C ASN A 141 5.32 6.01 19.53
N LEU A 142 5.21 4.71 19.82
CA LEU A 142 5.10 4.23 21.21
C LEU A 142 6.41 4.46 21.99
N PRO A 143 6.35 4.60 23.32
CA PRO A 143 7.54 4.79 24.15
C PRO A 143 8.62 3.72 24.00
N CYS A 144 8.21 2.49 23.66
CA CYS A 144 9.11 1.37 23.43
C CYS A 144 9.74 1.33 22.02
N MET A 145 9.32 2.22 21.11
CA MET A 145 9.87 2.36 19.76
C MET A 145 10.56 3.72 19.61
N ASP A 146 9.99 4.68 18.88
CA ASP A 146 10.59 6.00 18.65
C ASP A 146 10.29 6.98 19.78
N ASN A 147 9.30 6.69 20.64
CA ASN A 147 8.83 7.57 21.72
C ASN A 147 8.49 9.00 21.22
N ASP A 148 7.86 9.10 20.05
CA ASP A 148 7.46 10.37 19.44
C ASP A 148 6.26 10.97 20.21
N ASP A 149 6.42 12.21 20.68
CA ASP A 149 5.34 12.99 21.27
C ASP A 149 4.48 13.70 20.20
N ILE A 150 5.11 14.09 19.08
CA ILE A 150 4.51 14.88 18.00
C ILE A 150 4.82 14.23 16.66
N ARG A 151 3.82 14.15 15.78
CA ARG A 151 3.99 13.75 14.39
C ARG A 151 3.24 14.69 13.45
N ARG A 152 3.95 15.21 12.44
CA ARG A 152 3.41 16.18 11.47
C ARG A 152 2.73 17.38 12.13
N GLY A 153 3.34 17.90 13.21
CA GLY A 153 2.82 19.04 13.96
C GLY A 153 1.59 18.77 14.83
N LYS A 154 1.18 17.51 15.00
CA LYS A 154 0.09 17.09 15.91
C LYS A 154 0.59 16.11 16.97
N PRO A 155 0.00 16.08 18.17
CA PRO A 155 0.31 15.05 19.16
C PRO A 155 0.12 13.64 18.58
N THR A 156 0.96 12.68 18.97
CA THR A 156 0.80 11.29 18.53
C THR A 156 -0.42 10.64 19.19
N THR A 157 -0.96 9.57 18.59
CA THR A 157 -2.19 8.90 19.08
C THR A 157 -2.07 8.49 20.54
N GLN A 158 -0.90 8.00 20.97
CA GLN A 158 -0.65 7.63 22.38
C GLN A 158 -0.66 8.82 23.34
N LYS A 159 -0.27 10.02 22.89
CA LYS A 159 -0.38 11.24 23.70
C LYS A 159 -1.81 11.74 23.84
N VAL A 160 -2.66 11.50 22.86
CA VAL A 160 -4.06 11.96 22.89
C VAL A 160 -4.95 10.97 23.64
N PHE A 161 -4.76 9.67 23.41
CA PHE A 161 -5.68 8.62 23.88
C PHE A 161 -5.07 7.67 24.91
N GLY A 162 -3.78 7.81 25.23
CA GLY A 162 -3.04 6.84 26.03
C GLY A 162 -2.45 5.69 25.20
N GLU A 163 -1.42 5.06 25.75
CA GLU A 163 -0.68 3.97 25.09
C GLU A 163 -1.57 2.75 24.84
N GLU A 164 -2.35 2.32 25.83
CA GLU A 164 -3.23 1.16 25.74
C GLU A 164 -4.26 1.31 24.60
N THR A 165 -4.95 2.45 24.56
CA THR A 165 -5.91 2.79 23.52
C THR A 165 -5.25 2.91 22.15
N ALA A 166 -4.05 3.48 22.07
CA ALA A 166 -3.30 3.56 20.81
C ALA A 166 -2.93 2.16 20.28
N ILE A 167 -2.49 1.25 21.14
CA ILE A 167 -2.18 -0.14 20.78
C ILE A 167 -3.43 -0.86 20.28
N LEU A 168 -4.56 -0.74 21.00
CA LEU A 168 -5.82 -1.37 20.60
C LEU A 168 -6.34 -0.80 19.27
N ALA A 169 -6.30 0.53 19.10
CA ALA A 169 -6.68 1.19 17.86
C ALA A 169 -5.81 0.75 16.68
N ALA A 170 -4.49 0.64 16.85
CA ALA A 170 -3.60 0.14 15.82
C ALA A 170 -3.95 -1.29 15.40
N ARG A 171 -4.19 -2.18 16.37
CA ARG A 171 -4.59 -3.58 16.08
C ARG A 171 -5.94 -3.66 15.38
N ALA A 172 -6.93 -2.90 15.85
CA ALA A 172 -8.24 -2.84 15.23
C ALA A 172 -8.15 -2.33 13.79
N LEU A 173 -7.33 -1.31 13.53
CA LEU A 173 -7.12 -0.74 12.20
C LEU A 173 -6.42 -1.71 11.26
N LEU A 174 -5.47 -2.48 11.78
CA LEU A 174 -4.82 -3.56 11.02
C LEU A 174 -5.83 -4.64 10.61
N TYR A 175 -6.67 -5.10 11.52
CA TYR A 175 -7.69 -6.11 11.18
C TYR A 175 -8.74 -5.59 10.21
N LEU A 176 -9.18 -4.34 10.42
CA LEU A 176 -10.09 -3.70 9.48
C LEU A 176 -9.49 -3.61 8.08
N SER A 177 -8.19 -3.38 7.93
CA SER A 177 -7.56 -3.35 6.62
C SER A 177 -7.74 -4.66 5.84
N PHE A 178 -7.64 -5.81 6.51
CA PHE A 178 -7.86 -7.11 5.88
C PHE A 178 -9.35 -7.36 5.63
N GLN A 179 -10.21 -7.01 6.60
CA GLN A 179 -11.66 -7.11 6.45
C GLN A 179 -12.14 -6.30 5.23
N HIS A 180 -11.63 -5.07 5.07
CA HIS A 180 -12.02 -4.16 4.01
C HIS A 180 -11.65 -4.66 2.60
N ILE A 181 -10.59 -5.48 2.47
CA ILE A 181 -10.26 -6.15 1.20
C ILE A 181 -11.11 -7.40 0.97
N ALA A 182 -11.46 -8.11 2.05
CA ALA A 182 -12.15 -9.39 1.99
C ALA A 182 -13.67 -9.27 1.85
N GLU A 183 -14.27 -8.18 2.34
CA GLU A 183 -15.69 -7.92 2.22
C GLU A 183 -16.09 -7.74 0.76
N LYS A 184 -17.13 -8.49 0.34
CA LYS A 184 -17.75 -8.31 -0.96
C LYS A 184 -18.65 -7.07 -0.88
N ASN A 185 -18.31 -6.05 -1.66
CA ASN A 185 -19.21 -4.94 -1.98
C ASN A 185 -20.36 -5.40 -2.87
#